data_AF-A0A9N8H8P0-F1
#
_entry.id   AF-A0A9N8H8P0-F1
#
_cell.length_a   1.000
_cell.length_b   1.000
_cell.length_c   1.000
_cell.angle_alpha   90.00
_cell.angle_beta   90.00
_cell.angle_gamma   90.00
#
_symmetry.space_group_name_H-M   'P 1'
#
loop_
_entity.id
_entity.type
_entity.pdbx_description
1 polymer ?
#
loop_
_entity_poly.entity_id
_entity_poly.type
_entity_poly.pdbx_seq_one_letter_code
_entity_poly.pdbx_strand_id
1 'polypeptide(L)'
;MRSLALIKSHHLLVHCYRLWLLPVLLLLCFHLPRHAHAFTLITFDVDGTLVRGSGQEADTSAHTKAFAHACGKILGDGITPTKPVAQALPQHLFHGSTDGLILCRLAKAELDVNQVSESQLEALFEAMYAYIAALEDDQVAKGIEPLPGVLEQLATLAQMQQQPNSKVACGLVTGNVEGIARRKMRAVGVLETRALAPPSPEQMERNYKWPGAQDIGFLGGFGSDYCSRDIQDISRNYLDRGTQIAIAARRCQSTLPPSGQLERVVHVGDAPADVLAAKSYSEQLLVTANDNDSNKNVMCVGMVAVATGSYSAEQLREAAGEPIPGRWEPVVLEQGMADPRFLEACGIQQ
;
A
#
# COMPACT_ATOMS: atom_id res chain seq x y z
N MET A 1 16.27 49.37 -75.70
CA MET A 1 15.07 49.19 -74.87
C MET A 1 14.79 47.70 -74.72
N ARG A 2 15.02 47.12 -73.52
CA ARG A 2 14.67 45.76 -73.02
C ARG A 2 15.85 45.16 -72.24
N SER A 3 16.06 45.65 -71.02
CA SER A 3 16.80 44.92 -69.98
C SER A 3 16.60 45.66 -68.66
N LEU A 4 15.50 45.36 -67.94
CA LEU A 4 15.20 45.83 -66.57
C LEU A 4 13.85 45.22 -66.13
N ALA A 5 13.75 43.90 -65.99
CA ALA A 5 12.51 43.26 -65.52
C ALA A 5 12.70 41.93 -64.75
N LEU A 6 13.91 41.57 -64.31
CA LEU A 6 14.16 40.22 -63.77
C LEU A 6 14.72 40.16 -62.33
N ILE A 7 14.75 41.26 -61.57
CA ILE A 7 15.40 41.27 -60.23
C ILE A 7 14.40 41.40 -59.06
N LYS A 8 13.12 41.70 -59.29
CA LYS A 8 12.15 41.90 -58.18
C LYS A 8 11.38 40.65 -57.69
N SER A 9 11.52 39.49 -58.34
CA SER A 9 10.72 38.30 -58.00
C SER A 9 11.37 37.31 -57.03
N HIS A 10 12.66 37.44 -56.70
CA HIS A 10 13.31 36.53 -55.74
C HIS A 10 13.15 36.94 -54.27
N HIS A 11 12.86 38.20 -53.95
CA HIS A 11 12.69 38.62 -52.56
C HIS A 11 11.32 38.28 -51.96
N LEU A 12 10.25 38.15 -52.76
CA LEU A 12 8.93 37.77 -52.24
C LEU A 12 8.81 36.26 -51.92
N LEU A 13 9.47 35.38 -52.68
CA LEU A 13 9.39 33.93 -52.42
C LEU A 13 10.09 33.52 -51.13
N VAL A 14 11.18 34.18 -50.75
CA VAL A 14 11.98 33.83 -49.55
C VAL A 14 11.26 34.20 -48.25
N HIS A 15 10.36 35.18 -48.26
CA HIS A 15 9.57 35.54 -47.07
C HIS A 15 8.37 34.62 -46.81
N CYS A 16 7.75 34.04 -47.85
CA CYS A 16 6.66 33.08 -47.66
C CYS A 16 7.11 31.74 -47.05
N TYR A 17 8.32 31.26 -47.39
CA TYR A 17 8.86 30.01 -46.80
C TYR A 17 9.25 30.15 -45.32
N ARG A 18 9.69 31.34 -44.87
CA ARG A 18 10.02 31.58 -43.45
C ARG A 18 8.79 31.62 -42.53
N LEU A 19 7.63 32.02 -43.05
CA LEU A 19 6.37 32.06 -42.29
C LEU A 19 5.70 30.68 -42.14
N TRP A 20 5.98 29.72 -43.03
CA TRP A 20 5.43 28.37 -42.96
C TRP A 20 6.30 27.35 -42.21
N LEU A 21 7.61 27.57 -42.12
CA LEU A 21 8.51 26.67 -41.38
C LEU A 21 8.38 26.82 -39.85
N LEU A 22 8.06 28.02 -39.36
CA LEU A 22 7.91 28.28 -37.92
C LEU A 22 6.75 27.51 -37.26
N PRO A 23 5.52 27.46 -37.84
CA PRO A 23 4.44 26.64 -37.28
C PRO A 23 4.75 25.14 -37.31
N VAL A 24 5.43 24.64 -38.35
CA VAL A 24 5.79 23.21 -38.48
C VAL A 24 6.88 22.82 -37.47
N LEU A 25 7.88 23.68 -37.25
CA LEU A 25 8.86 23.47 -36.18
C LEU A 25 8.23 23.56 -34.79
N LEU A 26 7.31 24.50 -34.56
CA LEU A 26 6.56 24.58 -33.30
C LEU A 26 5.70 23.34 -33.07
N LEU A 27 4.99 22.83 -34.09
CA LEU A 27 4.20 21.59 -34.02
C LEU A 27 5.09 20.35 -33.77
N LEU A 28 6.27 20.27 -34.39
CA LEU A 28 7.22 19.18 -34.14
C LEU A 28 7.83 19.23 -32.73
N CYS A 29 8.03 20.43 -32.15
CA CYS A 29 8.45 20.56 -30.76
C CYS A 29 7.40 20.08 -29.75
N PHE A 30 6.11 20.08 -30.10
CA PHE A 30 5.04 19.51 -29.25
C PHE A 30 4.94 17.98 -29.32
N HIS A 31 5.72 17.31 -30.17
CA HIS A 31 5.66 15.85 -30.36
C HIS A 31 6.96 15.12 -29.99
N LEU A 32 7.92 15.80 -29.36
CA LEU A 32 9.00 15.06 -28.70
C LEU A 32 8.37 14.15 -27.64
N PRO A 33 8.65 12.83 -27.64
CA PRO A 33 8.14 11.93 -26.64
C PRO A 33 8.60 12.43 -25.28
N ARG A 34 7.66 12.96 -24.49
CA ARG A 34 7.94 13.27 -23.09
C ARG A 34 8.27 11.94 -22.44
N HIS A 35 9.53 11.76 -22.04
CA HIS A 35 9.91 10.61 -21.24
C HIS A 35 9.02 10.61 -20.00
N ALA A 36 8.22 9.56 -19.84
CA ALA A 36 7.43 9.39 -18.63
C ALA A 36 8.37 9.36 -17.44
N HIS A 37 8.02 10.06 -16.36
CA HIS A 37 8.76 9.97 -15.12
C HIS A 37 8.41 8.63 -14.46
N ALA A 38 9.41 7.78 -14.29
CA ALA A 38 9.31 6.49 -13.62
C ALA A 38 9.16 6.64 -12.11
N PHE A 39 8.02 6.26 -11.54
CA PHE A 39 7.75 6.29 -10.10
C PHE A 39 7.91 4.91 -9.45
N THR A 40 8.35 4.92 -8.19
CA THR A 40 8.35 3.79 -7.26
C THR A 40 7.35 4.04 -6.15
N LEU A 41 6.42 3.12 -5.95
CA LEU A 41 5.56 3.06 -4.76
C LEU A 41 6.20 2.12 -3.75
N ILE A 42 6.38 2.57 -2.52
CA ILE A 42 6.80 1.74 -1.38
C ILE A 42 5.61 1.60 -0.45
N THR A 43 5.19 0.37 -0.19
CA THR A 43 4.10 0.08 0.75
C THR A 43 4.65 -0.68 1.95
N PHE A 44 4.15 -0.35 3.13
CA PHE A 44 4.56 -0.99 4.37
C PHE A 44 3.38 -1.76 4.97
N ASP A 45 3.62 -2.99 5.41
CA ASP A 45 2.77 -3.57 6.46
C ASP A 45 2.98 -2.83 7.78
N VAL A 46 2.08 -3.05 8.73
CA VAL A 46 2.03 -2.37 10.01
C VAL A 46 2.62 -3.22 11.12
N ASP A 47 1.95 -4.33 11.44
CA ASP A 47 2.22 -5.12 12.65
C ASP A 47 3.37 -6.11 12.39
N GLY A 48 4.52 -5.88 13.03
CA GLY A 48 5.78 -6.62 12.83
C GLY A 48 6.76 -5.94 11.87
N THR A 49 6.28 -4.93 11.13
CA THR A 49 7.06 -4.18 10.13
C THR A 49 7.33 -2.73 10.55
N LEU A 50 6.30 -1.93 10.79
CA LEU A 50 6.45 -0.55 11.29
C LEU A 50 6.40 -0.48 12.81
N VAL A 51 5.54 -1.30 13.42
CA VAL A 51 5.34 -1.34 14.87
C VAL A 51 5.43 -2.78 15.36
N ARG A 52 5.71 -2.95 16.65
CA ARG A 52 5.59 -4.24 17.33
C ARG A 52 4.68 -4.14 18.54
N GLY A 53 4.05 -5.25 18.90
CA GLY A 53 3.44 -5.39 20.22
C GLY A 53 4.51 -5.52 21.29
N SER A 54 4.38 -4.80 22.41
CA SER A 54 5.31 -4.85 23.55
C SER A 54 4.73 -5.67 24.71
N GLY A 55 5.33 -6.84 24.99
CA GLY A 55 5.01 -7.66 26.16
C GLY A 55 3.62 -8.29 26.16
N GLN A 56 3.12 -8.65 27.35
CA GLN A 56 1.78 -9.24 27.54
C GLN A 56 0.63 -8.30 27.15
N GLU A 57 0.89 -7.00 27.01
CA GLU A 57 -0.15 -6.02 26.70
C GLU A 57 -0.65 -6.11 25.25
N ALA A 58 0.13 -6.68 24.33
CA ALA A 58 -0.23 -6.85 22.92
C ALA A 58 -1.52 -7.67 22.73
N ASP A 59 -1.68 -8.75 23.52
CA ASP A 59 -2.88 -9.61 23.50
C ASP A 59 -4.13 -8.88 24.04
N THR A 60 -3.91 -7.75 24.73
CA THR A 60 -4.97 -6.90 25.29
C THR A 60 -5.05 -5.53 24.61
N SER A 61 -4.41 -5.38 23.44
CA SER A 61 -4.40 -4.14 22.69
C SER A 61 -5.83 -3.68 22.35
N ALA A 62 -6.00 -2.39 22.12
CA ALA A 62 -7.26 -1.83 21.68
C ALA A 62 -7.77 -2.51 20.40
N HIS A 63 -6.85 -2.84 19.48
CA HIS A 63 -7.18 -3.52 18.23
C HIS A 63 -7.75 -4.93 18.49
N THR A 64 -7.09 -5.74 19.33
CA THR A 64 -7.57 -7.09 19.67
C THR A 64 -8.96 -7.06 20.34
N LYS A 65 -9.22 -6.06 21.19
CA LYS A 65 -10.53 -5.87 21.85
C LYS A 65 -11.64 -5.46 20.87
N ALA A 66 -11.29 -4.71 19.82
CA ALA A 66 -12.26 -4.24 18.83
C ALA A 66 -12.94 -5.40 18.08
N PHE A 67 -12.23 -6.51 17.81
CA PHE A 67 -12.80 -7.71 17.18
C PHE A 67 -13.95 -8.30 18.01
N ALA A 68 -13.68 -8.60 19.28
CA ALA A 68 -14.67 -9.17 20.18
C ALA A 68 -15.87 -8.22 20.38
N HIS A 69 -15.60 -6.92 20.50
CA HIS A 69 -16.65 -5.90 20.56
C HIS A 69 -17.55 -5.92 19.31
N ALA A 70 -16.96 -5.90 18.11
CA ALA A 70 -17.71 -5.86 16.86
C ALA A 70 -18.54 -7.12 16.64
N CYS A 71 -17.94 -8.31 16.82
CA CYS A 71 -18.66 -9.59 16.67
C CYS A 71 -19.85 -9.68 17.64
N GLY A 72 -19.64 -9.40 18.93
CA GLY A 72 -20.71 -9.45 19.92
C GLY A 72 -21.83 -8.43 19.67
N LYS A 73 -21.48 -7.23 19.18
CA LYS A 73 -22.42 -6.14 18.91
C LYS A 73 -23.25 -6.37 17.64
N ILE A 74 -22.64 -6.84 16.55
CA ILE A 74 -23.28 -6.91 15.23
C ILE A 74 -23.91 -8.28 14.96
N LEU A 75 -23.25 -9.36 15.41
CA LEU A 75 -23.68 -10.73 15.14
C LEU A 75 -24.21 -11.45 16.39
N GLY A 76 -23.84 -10.97 17.59
CA GLY A 76 -24.34 -11.50 18.86
C GLY A 76 -25.64 -10.84 19.32
N ASP A 77 -25.96 -11.02 20.60
CA ASP A 77 -27.09 -10.38 21.28
C ASP A 77 -26.76 -8.98 21.84
N GLY A 78 -25.51 -8.53 21.68
CA GLY A 78 -24.99 -7.28 22.24
C GLY A 78 -24.80 -7.28 23.77
N ILE A 79 -25.08 -8.40 24.45
CA ILE A 79 -25.06 -8.54 25.92
C ILE A 79 -23.99 -9.55 26.33
N THR A 80 -23.96 -10.71 25.67
CA THR A 80 -23.03 -11.80 25.93
C THR A 80 -21.65 -11.46 25.37
N PRO A 81 -20.60 -11.41 26.21
CA PRO A 81 -19.26 -11.08 25.74
C PRO A 81 -18.72 -12.15 24.79
N THR A 82 -18.32 -11.75 23.59
CA THR A 82 -17.49 -12.59 22.71
C THR A 82 -16.07 -12.68 23.26
N LYS A 83 -15.45 -13.86 23.21
CA LYS A 83 -14.06 -14.00 23.67
C LYS A 83 -13.09 -13.21 22.77
N PRO A 84 -11.94 -12.76 23.33
CA PRO A 84 -10.84 -12.22 22.53
C PRO A 84 -10.34 -13.22 21.48
N VAL A 85 -9.82 -12.70 20.36
CA VAL A 85 -9.32 -13.49 19.21
C VAL A 85 -8.37 -14.61 19.64
N ALA A 86 -7.35 -14.30 20.44
CA ALA A 86 -6.34 -15.27 20.88
C ALA A 86 -6.89 -16.38 21.80
N GLN A 87 -8.06 -16.17 22.41
CA GLN A 87 -8.73 -17.19 23.23
C GLN A 87 -9.71 -18.04 22.41
N ALA A 88 -10.26 -17.48 21.33
CA ALA A 88 -11.25 -18.12 20.47
C ALA A 88 -10.63 -18.90 19.30
N LEU A 89 -9.48 -18.43 18.80
CA LEU A 89 -8.86 -18.95 17.57
C LEU A 89 -7.41 -19.40 17.82
N PRO A 90 -6.97 -20.52 17.22
CA PRO A 90 -5.55 -20.85 17.11
C PRO A 90 -4.75 -19.74 16.42
N GLN A 91 -3.50 -19.52 16.85
CA GLN A 91 -2.64 -18.45 16.35
C GLN A 91 -2.49 -18.41 14.82
N HIS A 92 -2.34 -19.56 14.17
CA HIS A 92 -2.18 -19.66 12.72
C HIS A 92 -3.42 -19.22 11.92
N LEU A 93 -4.57 -19.03 12.57
CA LEU A 93 -5.80 -18.55 11.95
C LEU A 93 -5.98 -17.03 12.00
N PHE A 94 -5.12 -16.29 12.72
CA PHE A 94 -5.22 -14.84 12.76
C PHE A 94 -3.89 -14.11 12.52
N HIS A 95 -2.75 -14.73 12.82
CA HIS A 95 -1.45 -14.14 12.54
C HIS A 95 -1.22 -14.01 11.02
N GLY A 96 -0.92 -12.79 10.55
CA GLY A 96 -0.73 -12.49 9.13
C GLY A 96 -2.04 -12.46 8.31
N SER A 97 -3.20 -12.60 8.95
CA SER A 97 -4.50 -12.52 8.28
C SER A 97 -5.00 -11.08 8.16
N THR A 98 -6.11 -10.89 7.46
CA THR A 98 -6.82 -9.60 7.38
C THR A 98 -7.91 -9.55 8.44
N ASP A 99 -8.26 -8.35 8.90
CA ASP A 99 -9.32 -8.15 9.89
C ASP A 99 -10.63 -8.79 9.44
N GLY A 100 -10.95 -8.71 8.15
CA GLY A 100 -12.15 -9.31 7.60
C GLY A 100 -12.18 -10.84 7.75
N LEU A 101 -11.07 -11.53 7.46
CA LEU A 101 -10.97 -12.98 7.66
C LEU A 101 -10.99 -13.35 9.14
N ILE A 102 -10.32 -12.57 10.00
CA ILE A 102 -10.34 -12.77 11.46
C ILE A 102 -11.76 -12.65 12.00
N LEU A 103 -12.50 -11.61 11.60
CA LEU A 103 -13.90 -11.42 11.97
C LEU A 103 -14.78 -12.59 11.53
N CYS A 104 -14.64 -13.07 10.29
CA CYS A 104 -15.40 -14.23 9.81
C CYS A 104 -15.07 -15.50 10.59
N ARG A 105 -13.79 -15.74 10.92
CA ARG A 105 -13.37 -16.90 11.73
C ARG A 105 -13.87 -16.80 13.16
N LEU A 106 -13.81 -15.62 13.76
CA LEU A 106 -14.30 -15.37 15.12
C LEU A 106 -15.81 -15.56 15.20
N ALA A 107 -16.56 -15.04 14.21
CA ALA A 107 -18.00 -15.21 14.11
C ALA A 107 -18.40 -16.70 14.02
N LYS A 108 -17.65 -17.49 13.25
CA LYS A 108 -17.87 -18.94 13.18
C LYS A 108 -17.54 -19.65 14.49
N ALA A 109 -16.42 -19.31 15.12
CA ALA A 109 -15.93 -20.01 16.32
C ALA A 109 -16.79 -19.71 17.57
N GLU A 110 -17.21 -18.46 17.76
CA GLU A 110 -17.86 -18.02 18.99
C GLU A 110 -19.39 -17.90 18.88
N LEU A 111 -19.93 -17.70 17.66
CA LEU A 111 -21.36 -17.42 17.44
C LEU A 111 -22.01 -18.42 16.46
N ASP A 112 -21.27 -19.43 15.99
CA ASP A 112 -21.70 -20.41 14.98
C ASP A 112 -22.23 -19.80 13.67
N VAL A 113 -21.78 -18.58 13.33
CA VAL A 113 -22.15 -17.91 12.08
C VAL A 113 -21.31 -18.46 10.93
N ASN A 114 -21.92 -19.31 10.10
CA ASN A 114 -21.24 -19.97 8.97
C ASN A 114 -20.82 -19.01 7.84
N GLN A 115 -21.56 -17.94 7.63
CA GLN A 115 -21.32 -16.99 6.55
C GLN A 115 -21.67 -15.58 7.01
N VAL A 116 -20.70 -14.67 6.88
CA VAL A 116 -20.88 -13.24 7.12
C VAL A 116 -21.18 -12.59 5.78
N SER A 117 -22.34 -11.93 5.65
CA SER A 117 -22.68 -11.18 4.44
C SER A 117 -21.75 -9.98 4.25
N GLU A 118 -21.78 -9.37 3.06
CA GLU A 118 -20.96 -8.17 2.79
C GLU A 118 -21.39 -7.00 3.68
N SER A 119 -22.70 -6.75 3.81
CA SER A 119 -23.23 -5.70 4.68
C SER A 119 -22.94 -5.94 6.17
N GLN A 120 -22.96 -7.20 6.61
CA GLN A 120 -22.55 -7.53 7.99
C GLN A 120 -21.06 -7.27 8.20
N LEU A 121 -20.22 -7.60 7.22
CA LEU A 121 -18.79 -7.33 7.29
C LEU A 121 -18.49 -5.83 7.34
N GLU A 122 -19.18 -5.03 6.53
CA GLU A 122 -19.09 -3.57 6.61
C GLU A 122 -19.49 -3.05 8.00
N ALA A 123 -20.61 -3.53 8.54
CA ALA A 123 -21.07 -3.16 9.88
C ALA A 123 -20.09 -3.58 10.99
N LEU A 124 -19.40 -4.73 10.82
CA LEU A 124 -18.34 -5.16 11.75
C LEU A 124 -17.14 -4.21 11.68
N PHE A 125 -16.68 -3.82 10.49
CA PHE A 125 -15.59 -2.84 10.34
C PHE A 125 -15.94 -1.49 10.97
N GLU A 126 -17.16 -1.00 10.77
CA GLU A 126 -17.66 0.22 11.40
C GLU A 126 -17.70 0.11 12.93
N ALA A 127 -18.15 -1.04 13.46
CA ALA A 127 -18.18 -1.28 14.90
C ALA A 127 -16.78 -1.37 15.51
N MET A 128 -15.82 -2.02 14.83
CA MET A 128 -14.42 -2.04 15.26
C MET A 128 -13.84 -0.62 15.28
N TYR A 129 -14.06 0.15 14.20
CA TYR A 129 -13.57 1.51 14.12
C TYR A 129 -14.20 2.41 15.19
N ALA A 130 -15.51 2.33 15.41
CA ALA A 130 -16.20 3.13 16.43
C ALA A 130 -15.63 2.87 17.84
N TYR A 131 -15.27 1.62 18.13
CA TYR A 131 -14.59 1.27 19.39
C TYR A 131 -13.24 1.98 19.52
N ILE A 132 -12.39 1.94 18.48
CA ILE A 132 -11.08 2.58 18.48
C ILE A 132 -11.19 4.11 18.46
N ALA A 133 -12.17 4.66 17.73
CA ALA A 133 -12.35 6.09 17.56
C ALA A 133 -12.69 6.80 18.88
N ALA A 134 -13.33 6.09 19.80
CA ALA A 134 -13.69 6.57 21.14
C ALA A 134 -12.53 6.54 22.16
N LEU A 135 -11.37 6.02 21.79
CA LEU A 135 -10.18 5.99 22.63
C LEU A 135 -9.29 7.21 22.35
N GLU A 136 -8.53 7.62 23.36
CA GLU A 136 -7.43 8.58 23.19
C GLU A 136 -6.20 7.89 22.58
N ASP A 137 -5.31 8.67 21.99
CA ASP A 137 -4.16 8.12 21.24
C ASP A 137 -3.18 7.35 22.15
N ASP A 138 -3.02 7.73 23.42
CA ASP A 138 -2.22 6.97 24.40
C ASP A 138 -2.82 5.58 24.69
N GLN A 139 -4.15 5.47 24.68
CA GLN A 139 -4.87 4.21 24.84
C GLN A 139 -4.77 3.34 23.57
N VAL A 140 -4.75 3.96 22.39
CA VAL A 140 -4.52 3.25 21.11
C VAL A 140 -3.06 2.77 21.02
N ALA A 141 -2.11 3.60 21.45
CA ALA A 141 -0.68 3.28 21.50
C ALA A 141 -0.31 2.28 22.60
N LYS A 142 -1.21 2.02 23.55
CA LYS A 142 -0.90 1.15 24.68
C LYS A 142 -0.53 -0.26 24.21
N GLY A 143 0.71 -0.67 24.52
CA GLY A 143 1.24 -1.98 24.16
C GLY A 143 1.75 -2.09 22.71
N ILE A 144 1.88 -0.96 21.99
CA ILE A 144 2.49 -0.90 20.66
C ILE A 144 3.57 0.18 20.60
N GLU A 145 4.67 -0.10 19.92
CA GLU A 145 5.75 0.86 19.72
C GLU A 145 6.37 0.72 18.32
N PRO A 146 6.92 1.81 17.73
CA PRO A 146 7.68 1.72 16.50
C PRO A 146 8.88 0.78 16.62
N LEU A 147 9.18 0.03 15.56
CA LEU A 147 10.38 -0.79 15.49
C LEU A 147 11.65 0.08 15.33
N PRO A 148 12.83 -0.42 15.72
CA PRO A 148 14.09 0.31 15.55
C PRO A 148 14.32 0.77 14.10
N GLY A 149 14.75 2.02 13.94
CA GLY A 149 15.04 2.62 12.63
C GLY A 149 13.80 3.07 11.82
N VAL A 150 12.58 2.65 12.18
CA VAL A 150 11.38 2.95 11.39
C VAL A 150 11.16 4.45 11.23
N LEU A 151 11.09 5.20 12.33
CA LEU A 151 10.81 6.64 12.27
C LEU A 151 11.91 7.42 11.54
N GLU A 152 13.17 7.00 11.67
CA GLU A 152 14.33 7.61 11.00
C GLU A 152 14.29 7.37 9.48
N GLN A 153 14.05 6.14 9.04
CA GLN A 153 13.94 5.82 7.61
C GLN A 153 12.73 6.49 6.98
N LEU A 154 11.59 6.52 7.66
CA LEU A 154 10.41 7.24 7.18
C LEU A 154 10.69 8.74 7.04
N ALA A 155 11.34 9.37 8.03
CA ALA A 155 11.75 10.77 7.92
C ALA A 155 12.72 11.00 6.75
N THR A 156 13.61 10.05 6.47
CA THR A 156 14.54 10.10 5.32
C THR A 156 13.77 10.01 3.99
N LEU A 157 12.82 9.08 3.87
CA LEU A 157 11.92 8.97 2.71
C LEU A 157 11.10 10.25 2.50
N ALA A 158 10.61 10.87 3.58
CA ALA A 158 9.87 12.13 3.51
C ALA A 158 10.73 13.28 2.97
N GLN A 159 12.01 13.36 3.38
CA GLN A 159 12.95 14.34 2.83
C GLN A 159 13.20 14.11 1.33
N MET A 160 13.34 12.85 0.92
CA MET A 160 13.51 12.48 -0.49
C MET A 160 12.27 12.84 -1.32
N GLN A 161 11.07 12.65 -0.79
CA GLN A 161 9.80 13.01 -1.45
C GLN A 161 9.66 14.51 -1.71
N GLN A 162 10.27 15.35 -0.86
CA GLN A 162 10.22 16.81 -1.01
C GLN A 162 11.18 17.36 -2.07
N GLN A 163 12.11 16.53 -2.59
CA GLN A 163 13.05 16.97 -3.61
C GLN A 163 12.35 17.23 -4.95
N PRO A 164 12.75 18.28 -5.70
CA PRO A 164 12.26 18.49 -7.05
C PRO A 164 12.57 17.27 -7.92
N ASN A 165 11.54 16.73 -8.58
CA ASN A 165 11.59 15.49 -9.37
C ASN A 165 11.75 14.20 -8.56
N SER A 166 11.40 14.20 -7.27
CA SER A 166 11.26 12.96 -6.52
C SER A 166 10.25 12.04 -7.21
N LYS A 167 10.60 10.75 -7.28
CA LYS A 167 9.80 9.73 -7.94
C LYS A 167 9.41 8.60 -6.99
N VAL A 168 9.32 8.90 -5.71
CA VAL A 168 8.95 7.92 -4.67
C VAL A 168 7.64 8.34 -4.03
N ALA A 169 6.71 7.40 -3.89
CA ALA A 169 5.52 7.54 -3.07
C ALA A 169 5.56 6.47 -1.99
N CYS A 170 5.10 6.79 -0.78
CA CYS A 170 4.95 5.77 0.28
C CYS A 170 3.47 5.61 0.65
N GLY A 171 3.04 4.40 0.96
CA GLY A 171 1.71 4.11 1.47
C GLY A 171 1.74 2.93 2.42
N LEU A 172 0.56 2.50 2.89
CA LEU A 172 0.44 1.28 3.69
C LEU A 172 -0.30 0.19 2.91
N VAL A 173 0.11 -1.05 3.11
CA VAL A 173 -0.70 -2.21 2.77
C VAL A 173 -0.80 -3.08 4.00
N THR A 174 -1.99 -3.20 4.57
CA THR A 174 -2.20 -3.90 5.84
C THR A 174 -3.54 -4.61 5.87
N GLY A 175 -3.58 -5.73 6.59
CA GLY A 175 -4.81 -6.44 6.89
C GLY A 175 -5.79 -5.67 7.79
N ASN A 176 -5.35 -4.58 8.40
CA ASN A 176 -6.15 -3.78 9.34
C ASN A 176 -7.23 -2.95 8.63
N VAL A 177 -8.38 -2.73 9.28
CA VAL A 177 -9.40 -1.75 8.86
C VAL A 177 -8.75 -0.37 8.73
N GLU A 178 -9.04 0.34 7.63
CA GLU A 178 -8.37 1.59 7.27
C GLU A 178 -8.39 2.63 8.41
N GLY A 179 -9.57 2.88 9.00
CA GLY A 179 -9.69 3.83 10.10
C GLY A 179 -8.84 3.46 11.33
N ILE A 180 -8.68 2.16 11.61
CA ILE A 180 -7.86 1.66 12.71
C ILE A 180 -6.37 1.82 12.37
N ALA A 181 -5.96 1.47 11.15
CA ALA A 181 -4.60 1.68 10.67
C ALA A 181 -4.19 3.15 10.80
N ARG A 182 -5.06 4.08 10.36
CA ARG A 182 -4.83 5.53 10.49
C ARG A 182 -4.62 5.96 11.94
N ARG A 183 -5.53 5.56 12.85
CA ARG A 183 -5.43 5.87 14.28
C ARG A 183 -4.16 5.30 14.91
N LYS A 184 -3.78 4.08 14.54
CA LYS A 184 -2.56 3.42 15.01
C LYS A 184 -1.32 4.20 14.58
N MET A 185 -1.23 4.61 13.31
CA MET A 185 -0.08 5.37 12.80
C MET A 185 0.06 6.74 13.46
N ARG A 186 -1.07 7.42 13.74
CA ARG A 186 -1.06 8.66 14.52
C ARG A 186 -0.53 8.43 15.93
N ALA A 187 -1.08 7.44 16.62
CA ALA A 187 -0.79 7.16 18.02
C ALA A 187 0.70 6.83 18.28
N VAL A 188 1.40 6.26 17.31
CA VAL A 188 2.80 5.83 17.43
C VAL A 188 3.81 6.79 16.77
N GLY A 189 3.38 7.96 16.30
CA GLY A 189 4.31 8.95 15.74
C GLY A 189 4.69 8.77 14.27
N VAL A 190 4.07 7.83 13.54
CA VAL A 190 4.42 7.54 12.14
C VAL A 190 3.96 8.65 11.21
N LEU A 191 2.80 9.28 11.47
CA LEU A 191 2.28 10.34 10.59
C LEU A 191 3.12 11.61 10.65
N GLU A 192 3.74 11.88 11.79
CA GLU A 192 4.60 13.03 12.07
C GLU A 192 5.85 13.02 11.19
N THR A 193 6.26 11.84 10.70
CA THR A 193 7.36 11.69 9.74
C THR A 193 7.03 12.29 8.37
N ARG A 194 5.73 12.39 8.03
CA ARG A 194 5.20 12.85 6.73
C ARG A 194 5.67 12.03 5.52
N ALA A 195 6.11 10.79 5.76
CA ALA A 195 6.55 9.89 4.68
C ALA A 195 5.38 9.33 3.86
N LEU A 196 4.24 9.11 4.50
CA LEU A 196 3.07 8.53 3.85
C LEU A 196 2.41 9.55 2.93
N ALA A 197 2.23 9.17 1.67
CA ALA A 197 1.61 10.00 0.65
C ALA A 197 0.13 10.28 1.02
N PRO A 198 -0.43 11.43 0.60
CA PRO A 198 -1.83 11.74 0.80
C PRO A 198 -2.77 10.65 0.25
N PRO A 199 -3.99 10.51 0.79
CA PRO A 199 -4.95 9.53 0.30
C PRO A 199 -5.34 9.84 -1.15
N SER A 200 -5.63 8.80 -1.92
CA SER A 200 -6.11 8.99 -3.30
C SER A 200 -7.52 9.61 -3.33
N PRO A 201 -7.97 10.19 -4.46
CA PRO A 201 -9.35 10.67 -4.59
C PRO A 201 -10.40 9.62 -4.23
N GLU A 202 -10.19 8.37 -4.63
CA GLU A 202 -11.05 7.23 -4.29
C GLU A 202 -11.17 7.05 -2.76
N GLN A 203 -10.06 7.15 -2.03
CA GLN A 203 -10.08 7.07 -0.57
C GLN A 203 -10.72 8.31 0.06
N MET A 204 -10.49 9.49 -0.51
CA MET A 204 -11.10 10.73 -0.03
C MET A 204 -12.62 10.72 -0.16
N GLU A 205 -13.16 10.18 -1.25
CA GLU A 205 -14.59 9.99 -1.45
C GLU A 205 -15.19 9.04 -0.41
N ARG A 206 -14.41 8.08 0.09
CA ARG A 206 -14.79 7.14 1.15
C ARG A 206 -14.56 7.67 2.57
N ASN A 207 -13.92 8.82 2.75
CA ASN A 207 -13.54 9.34 4.07
C ASN A 207 -14.73 9.54 5.04
N TYR A 208 -15.97 9.61 4.54
CA TYR A 208 -17.15 9.62 5.41
C TYR A 208 -17.32 8.35 6.25
N LYS A 209 -16.71 7.22 5.83
CA LYS A 209 -16.76 5.95 6.58
C LYS A 209 -15.94 6.00 7.88
N TRP A 210 -15.01 6.94 8.03
CA TRP A 210 -14.12 7.03 9.20
C TRP A 210 -14.20 8.41 9.89
N PRO A 211 -15.30 8.72 10.60
CA PRO A 211 -15.47 10.01 11.29
C PRO A 211 -14.36 10.31 12.30
N GLY A 212 -13.67 11.44 12.13
CA GLY A 212 -12.56 11.86 13.01
C GLY A 212 -11.19 11.35 12.56
N ALA A 213 -11.10 10.71 11.38
CA ALA A 213 -9.84 10.28 10.77
C ALA A 213 -9.62 10.88 9.36
N GLN A 214 -10.30 11.98 9.02
CA GLN A 214 -10.21 12.60 7.70
C GLN A 214 -8.88 13.33 7.47
N ASP A 215 -8.32 13.94 8.50
CA ASP A 215 -7.06 14.69 8.50
C ASP A 215 -5.81 13.78 8.56
N ILE A 216 -6.00 12.53 8.98
CA ILE A 216 -4.93 11.53 9.14
C ILE A 216 -5.00 10.43 8.07
N GLY A 217 -5.63 10.72 6.94
CA GLY A 217 -5.66 9.82 5.78
C GLY A 217 -4.33 9.77 5.04
N PHE A 218 -4.03 8.62 4.45
CA PHE A 218 -2.87 8.41 3.59
C PHE A 218 -3.15 7.30 2.57
N LEU A 219 -2.31 7.26 1.53
CA LEU A 219 -2.37 6.27 0.45
C LEU A 219 -2.21 4.85 1.00
N GLY A 220 -3.03 3.92 0.52
CA GLY A 220 -2.82 2.50 0.84
C GLY A 220 -3.85 1.53 0.29
N GLY A 221 -3.69 0.27 0.70
CA GLY A 221 -4.66 -0.81 0.57
C GLY A 221 -4.89 -1.46 1.94
N PHE A 222 -6.14 -1.58 2.35
CA PHE A 222 -6.50 -1.89 3.74
C PHE A 222 -7.40 -3.14 3.83
N GLY A 223 -7.49 -3.73 5.02
CA GLY A 223 -8.41 -4.83 5.35
C GLY A 223 -9.86 -4.54 4.96
N SER A 224 -10.26 -3.27 5.06
CA SER A 224 -11.58 -2.77 4.69
C SER A 224 -11.77 -2.49 3.19
N ASP A 225 -10.78 -2.74 2.35
CA ASP A 225 -10.90 -2.62 0.90
C ASP A 225 -11.33 -3.92 0.23
N TYR A 226 -10.92 -5.06 0.78
CA TYR A 226 -11.21 -6.37 0.21
C TYR A 226 -11.13 -7.49 1.25
N CYS A 227 -12.10 -8.39 1.21
CA CYS A 227 -12.11 -9.63 1.96
C CYS A 227 -12.87 -10.69 1.13
N SER A 228 -12.19 -11.79 0.81
CA SER A 228 -12.80 -12.93 0.12
C SER A 228 -13.91 -13.60 0.94
N ARG A 229 -13.80 -13.51 2.28
CA ARG A 229 -14.64 -14.21 3.28
C ARG A 229 -14.53 -15.74 3.20
N ASP A 230 -13.62 -16.26 2.39
CA ASP A 230 -13.36 -17.70 2.30
C ASP A 230 -12.39 -18.10 3.41
N ILE A 231 -12.97 -18.44 4.56
CA ILE A 231 -12.20 -18.82 5.75
C ILE A 231 -11.64 -20.25 5.69
N GLN A 232 -12.04 -21.05 4.69
CA GLN A 232 -11.59 -22.44 4.51
C GLN A 232 -10.28 -22.50 3.72
N ASP A 233 -10.08 -21.55 2.81
CA ASP A 233 -8.86 -21.41 2.04
C ASP A 233 -7.81 -20.58 2.81
N ILE A 234 -6.83 -21.26 3.41
CA ILE A 234 -5.74 -20.61 4.18
C ILE A 234 -4.92 -19.66 3.29
N SER A 235 -4.85 -19.89 1.98
CA SER A 235 -4.11 -19.01 1.07
C SER A 235 -4.69 -17.60 1.01
N ARG A 236 -5.96 -17.44 1.41
CA ARG A 236 -6.61 -16.12 1.49
C ARG A 236 -5.94 -15.14 2.43
N ASN A 237 -5.19 -15.62 3.42
CA ASN A 237 -4.38 -14.74 4.27
C ASN A 237 -3.44 -13.85 3.45
N TYR A 238 -2.80 -14.40 2.40
CA TYR A 238 -1.91 -13.63 1.53
C TYR A 238 -2.57 -13.19 0.22
N LEU A 239 -3.55 -13.91 -0.32
CA LEU A 239 -4.23 -13.51 -1.57
C LEU A 239 -5.10 -12.26 -1.40
N ASP A 240 -5.78 -12.11 -0.26
CA ASP A 240 -6.56 -10.90 0.03
C ASP A 240 -5.62 -9.69 0.22
N ARG A 241 -4.47 -9.92 0.85
CA ARG A 241 -3.40 -8.91 0.99
C ARG A 241 -2.76 -8.56 -0.35
N GLY A 242 -2.55 -9.53 -1.25
CA GLY A 242 -2.09 -9.28 -2.62
C GLY A 242 -3.06 -8.39 -3.40
N THR A 243 -4.37 -8.56 -3.16
CA THR A 243 -5.41 -7.66 -3.70
C THR A 243 -5.28 -6.24 -3.13
N GLN A 244 -4.92 -6.10 -1.85
CA GLN A 244 -4.68 -4.78 -1.23
C GLN A 244 -3.44 -4.10 -1.82
N ILE A 245 -2.36 -4.83 -2.13
CA ILE A 245 -1.20 -4.30 -2.88
C ILE A 245 -1.65 -3.76 -4.24
N ALA A 246 -2.46 -4.53 -4.99
CA ALA A 246 -2.98 -4.10 -6.27
C ALA A 246 -3.83 -2.82 -6.17
N ILE A 247 -4.65 -2.71 -5.13
CA ILE A 247 -5.46 -1.52 -4.84
C ILE A 247 -4.57 -0.31 -4.52
N ALA A 248 -3.55 -0.48 -3.67
CA ALA A 248 -2.59 0.58 -3.34
C ALA A 248 -1.84 1.08 -4.58
N ALA A 249 -1.37 0.17 -5.44
CA ALA A 249 -0.69 0.48 -6.69
C ALA A 249 -1.59 1.26 -7.66
N ARG A 250 -2.85 0.81 -7.85
CA ARG A 250 -3.86 1.51 -8.66
C ARG A 250 -4.12 2.92 -8.14
N ARG A 251 -4.28 3.06 -6.82
CA ARG A 251 -4.50 4.36 -6.16
C ARG A 251 -3.29 5.28 -6.30
N CYS A 252 -2.08 4.76 -6.20
CA CYS A 252 -0.87 5.53 -6.46
C CYS A 252 -0.88 6.04 -7.90
N GLN A 253 -1.11 5.15 -8.87
CA GLN A 253 -1.12 5.49 -10.29
C GLN A 253 -2.15 6.56 -10.64
N SER A 254 -3.31 6.60 -9.96
CA SER A 254 -4.31 7.65 -10.17
C SER A 254 -3.95 9.00 -9.56
N THR A 255 -2.97 9.04 -8.65
CA THR A 255 -2.46 10.29 -8.04
C THR A 255 -1.21 10.84 -8.72
N LEU A 256 -0.58 10.06 -9.62
CA LEU A 256 0.60 10.51 -10.35
C LEU A 256 0.26 11.65 -11.32
N PRO A 257 1.22 12.56 -11.60
CA PRO A 257 1.02 13.56 -12.64
C PRO A 257 0.76 12.89 -14.00
N PRO A 258 0.13 13.59 -14.98
CA PRO A 258 -0.14 13.00 -16.30
C PRO A 258 1.09 12.47 -17.05
N SER A 259 2.29 12.95 -16.71
CA SER A 259 3.57 12.48 -17.25
C SER A 259 4.25 11.41 -16.38
N GLY A 260 3.63 10.99 -15.28
CA GLY A 260 4.15 10.00 -14.35
C GLY A 260 3.61 8.60 -14.65
N GLN A 261 4.48 7.61 -14.57
CA GLN A 261 4.14 6.21 -14.70
C GLN A 261 4.69 5.44 -13.51
N LEU A 262 3.88 4.59 -12.89
CA LEU A 262 4.34 3.67 -11.87
C LEU A 262 5.10 2.52 -12.55
N GLU A 263 6.41 2.47 -12.34
CA GLU A 263 7.27 1.42 -12.91
C GLU A 263 7.65 0.36 -11.89
N ARG A 264 7.58 0.70 -10.59
CA ARG A 264 7.95 -0.20 -9.52
C ARG A 264 6.98 -0.09 -8.35
N VAL A 265 6.62 -1.25 -7.78
CA VAL A 265 5.98 -1.36 -6.48
C VAL A 265 6.90 -2.17 -5.58
N VAL A 266 7.24 -1.65 -4.41
CA VAL A 266 7.97 -2.35 -3.36
C VAL A 266 7.02 -2.56 -2.19
N HIS A 267 6.87 -3.79 -1.74
CA HIS A 267 6.18 -4.08 -0.49
C HIS A 267 7.18 -4.45 0.59
N VAL A 268 7.02 -3.89 1.78
CA VAL A 268 7.84 -4.14 2.97
C VAL A 268 6.97 -4.85 4.00
N GLY A 269 7.39 -6.02 4.46
CA GLY A 269 6.61 -6.86 5.38
C GLY A 269 7.49 -7.85 6.15
N ASP A 270 7.02 -8.36 7.29
CA ASP A 270 7.80 -9.24 8.17
C ASP A 270 7.32 -10.69 8.20
N ALA A 271 6.18 -10.98 7.57
CA ALA A 271 5.59 -12.31 7.56
C ALA A 271 5.66 -12.98 6.18
N PRO A 272 5.64 -14.33 6.11
CA PRO A 272 5.45 -15.05 4.86
C PRO A 272 4.20 -14.61 4.10
N ALA A 273 3.15 -14.18 4.80
CA ALA A 273 1.94 -13.66 4.16
C ALA A 273 2.20 -12.41 3.31
N ASP A 274 3.10 -11.51 3.74
CA ASP A 274 3.47 -10.32 2.97
C ASP A 274 4.29 -10.68 1.75
N VAL A 275 5.26 -11.57 1.93
CA VAL A 275 6.12 -12.08 0.86
C VAL A 275 5.27 -12.75 -0.23
N LEU A 276 4.37 -13.64 0.17
CA LEU A 276 3.47 -14.34 -0.75
C LEU A 276 2.42 -13.41 -1.36
N ALA A 277 1.97 -12.38 -0.66
CA ALA A 277 1.06 -11.36 -1.20
C ALA A 277 1.74 -10.58 -2.33
N ALA A 278 2.97 -10.10 -2.10
CA ALA A 278 3.74 -9.38 -3.12
C ALA A 278 4.07 -10.28 -4.32
N LYS A 279 4.43 -11.53 -4.07
CA LYS A 279 4.68 -12.53 -5.13
C LYS A 279 3.42 -12.81 -5.96
N SER A 280 2.28 -13.04 -5.31
CA SER A 280 1.00 -13.23 -6.00
C SER A 280 0.62 -12.03 -6.86
N TYR A 281 0.86 -10.81 -6.36
CA TYR A 281 0.64 -9.60 -7.16
C TYR A 281 1.56 -9.54 -8.39
N SER A 282 2.84 -9.88 -8.23
CA SER A 282 3.79 -9.98 -9.35
C SER A 282 3.33 -10.98 -10.41
N GLU A 283 2.80 -12.13 -10.00
CA GLU A 283 2.31 -13.16 -10.92
C GLU A 283 1.05 -12.70 -11.69
N GLN A 284 0.12 -12.00 -11.02
CA GLN A 284 -1.08 -11.45 -11.66
C GLN A 284 -0.74 -10.43 -12.76
N LEU A 285 0.30 -9.61 -12.56
CA LEU A 285 0.78 -8.67 -13.57
C LEU A 285 1.30 -9.38 -14.82
N LEU A 286 1.92 -10.56 -14.68
CA LEU A 286 2.39 -11.37 -15.82
C LEU A 286 1.24 -11.93 -16.64
N VAL A 287 0.21 -12.46 -15.97
CA VAL A 287 -0.99 -12.96 -16.65
C VAL A 287 -1.63 -11.83 -17.47
N THR A 288 -1.80 -10.65 -16.86
CA THR A 288 -2.43 -9.49 -17.51
C THR A 288 -1.61 -8.93 -18.69
N ALA A 289 -0.28 -9.03 -18.62
CA ALA A 289 0.62 -8.56 -19.67
C ALA A 289 0.64 -9.48 -20.90
N ASN A 290 0.57 -10.80 -20.70
CA ASN A 290 0.54 -11.76 -21.81
C ASN A 290 -0.72 -11.61 -22.68
N ASP A 291 -1.83 -11.14 -22.09
CA ASP A 291 -3.08 -10.91 -22.81
C ASP A 291 -3.07 -9.58 -23.61
N ASN A 292 -2.17 -8.65 -23.31
CA ASN A 292 -2.20 -7.29 -23.82
C ASN A 292 -0.82 -6.81 -24.32
N ASP A 293 -0.46 -7.18 -25.54
CA ASP A 293 0.70 -6.66 -26.30
C ASP A 293 2.07 -6.88 -25.62
N SER A 294 2.88 -7.77 -26.20
CA SER A 294 4.21 -8.17 -25.71
C SER A 294 5.23 -7.03 -25.57
N ASN A 295 4.89 -5.80 -26.01
CA ASN A 295 5.73 -4.61 -25.91
C ASN A 295 5.45 -3.72 -24.69
N LYS A 296 4.48 -4.02 -23.82
CA LYS A 296 4.27 -3.22 -22.60
C LYS A 296 5.33 -3.52 -21.53
N ASN A 297 6.00 -2.48 -21.04
CA ASN A 297 6.83 -2.55 -19.84
C ASN A 297 5.98 -3.07 -18.67
N VAL A 298 6.24 -4.30 -18.25
CA VAL A 298 5.64 -4.90 -17.06
C VAL A 298 6.23 -4.23 -15.83
N MET A 299 5.37 -3.74 -14.94
CA MET A 299 5.78 -3.13 -13.69
C MET A 299 6.57 -4.12 -12.84
N CYS A 300 7.71 -3.69 -12.28
CA CYS A 300 8.54 -4.50 -11.40
C CYS A 300 7.96 -4.52 -9.99
N VAL A 301 7.90 -5.71 -9.37
CA VAL A 301 7.52 -5.87 -7.96
C VAL A 301 8.76 -6.22 -7.15
N GLY A 302 9.18 -5.30 -6.28
CA GLY A 302 10.15 -5.55 -5.23
C GLY A 302 9.46 -6.05 -3.96
N MET A 303 10.17 -6.85 -3.19
CA MET A 303 9.75 -7.25 -1.84
C MET A 303 10.92 -7.04 -0.89
N VAL A 304 10.72 -6.29 0.18
CA VAL A 304 11.72 -6.16 1.26
C VAL A 304 11.16 -6.86 2.48
N ALA A 305 11.57 -8.11 2.69
CA ALA A 305 11.16 -8.87 3.87
C ALA A 305 12.05 -8.48 5.05
N VAL A 306 11.45 -8.08 6.17
CA VAL A 306 12.19 -7.66 7.37
C VAL A 306 12.05 -8.71 8.47
N ALA A 307 13.16 -9.31 8.92
CA ALA A 307 13.13 -10.36 9.95
C ALA A 307 13.05 -9.78 11.38
N THR A 308 12.23 -8.74 11.58
CA THR A 308 12.01 -8.06 12.86
C THR A 308 10.81 -8.60 13.62
N GLY A 309 9.95 -9.36 12.93
CA GLY A 309 8.74 -9.96 13.49
C GLY A 309 8.97 -11.36 14.05
N SER A 310 7.99 -12.23 13.82
CA SER A 310 7.99 -13.60 14.38
C SER A 310 8.71 -14.64 13.52
N TYR A 311 9.23 -14.23 12.36
CA TYR A 311 9.78 -15.14 11.35
C TYR A 311 11.27 -14.90 11.13
N SER A 312 12.02 -15.99 10.95
CA SER A 312 13.45 -15.90 10.66
C SER A 312 13.70 -15.43 9.23
N ALA A 313 14.86 -14.85 8.99
CA ALA A 313 15.27 -14.48 7.62
C ALA A 313 15.33 -15.68 6.68
N GLU A 314 15.61 -16.89 7.18
CA GLU A 314 15.58 -18.13 6.38
C GLU A 314 14.16 -18.44 5.89
N GLN A 315 13.16 -18.40 6.80
CA GLN A 315 11.76 -18.62 6.43
C GLN A 315 11.26 -17.60 5.42
N LEU A 316 11.67 -16.34 5.56
CA LEU A 316 11.31 -15.28 4.62
C LEU A 316 11.98 -15.46 3.25
N ARG A 317 13.24 -15.90 3.20
CA ARG A 317 13.94 -16.23 1.95
C ARG A 317 13.28 -17.42 1.24
N GLU A 318 12.92 -18.46 1.99
CA GLU A 318 12.21 -19.62 1.46
C GLU A 318 10.88 -19.23 0.81
N ALA A 319 10.08 -18.40 1.51
CA ALA A 319 8.81 -17.90 0.98
C ALA A 319 8.98 -17.04 -0.28
N ALA A 320 10.05 -16.22 -0.33
CA ALA A 320 10.31 -15.33 -1.45
C ALA A 320 10.69 -16.10 -2.72
N GLY A 321 11.53 -17.13 -2.57
CA GLY A 321 12.12 -17.86 -3.69
C GLY A 321 13.10 -16.99 -4.48
N GLU A 322 13.45 -17.47 -5.67
CA GLU A 322 14.49 -16.85 -6.50
C GLU A 322 14.04 -15.55 -7.18
N PRO A 323 14.92 -14.54 -7.29
CA PRO A 323 14.62 -13.30 -8.00
C PRO A 323 14.47 -13.53 -9.51
N ILE A 324 13.60 -12.74 -10.13
CA ILE A 324 13.44 -12.66 -11.59
C ILE A 324 13.76 -11.21 -12.00
N PRO A 325 14.93 -10.95 -12.62
CA PRO A 325 15.39 -9.58 -12.92
C PRO A 325 14.35 -8.73 -13.63
N GLY A 326 14.12 -7.51 -13.12
CA GLY A 326 13.15 -6.56 -13.67
C GLY A 326 11.68 -6.93 -13.45
N ARG A 327 11.38 -7.98 -12.67
CA ARG A 327 10.01 -8.47 -12.45
C ARG A 327 9.72 -8.74 -10.98
N TRP A 328 10.52 -9.60 -10.36
CA TRP A 328 10.39 -10.01 -8.96
C TRP A 328 11.76 -9.85 -8.29
N GLU A 329 11.89 -8.88 -7.40
CA GLU A 329 13.16 -8.52 -6.78
C GLU A 329 13.05 -8.55 -5.26
N PRO A 330 13.01 -9.76 -4.65
CA PRO A 330 12.97 -9.90 -3.20
C PRO A 330 14.34 -9.65 -2.58
N VAL A 331 14.34 -8.97 -1.44
CA VAL A 331 15.49 -8.74 -0.55
C VAL A 331 15.04 -9.05 0.87
N VAL A 332 15.88 -9.74 1.64
CA VAL A 332 15.59 -10.04 3.06
C VAL A 332 16.61 -9.34 3.96
N LEU A 333 16.12 -8.55 4.90
CA LEU A 333 16.92 -7.74 5.82
C LEU A 333 16.74 -8.24 7.26
N GLU A 334 17.84 -8.63 7.91
CA GLU A 334 17.82 -9.16 9.28
C GLU A 334 17.65 -8.07 10.35
N GLN A 335 18.08 -6.84 10.06
CA GLN A 335 17.95 -5.70 10.96
C GLN A 335 16.70 -4.85 10.65
N GLY A 336 15.81 -5.36 9.79
CA GLY A 336 14.65 -4.66 9.29
C GLY A 336 14.97 -3.29 8.69
N MET A 337 14.18 -2.28 9.03
CA MET A 337 14.38 -0.91 8.54
C MET A 337 15.61 -0.22 9.16
N ALA A 338 16.20 -0.75 10.22
CA ALA A 338 17.47 -0.24 10.75
C ALA A 338 18.68 -0.70 9.90
N ASP A 339 18.52 -1.64 8.97
CA ASP A 339 19.60 -2.06 8.06
C ASP A 339 20.01 -0.88 7.17
N PRO A 340 21.32 -0.52 7.09
CA PRO A 340 21.79 0.58 6.25
C PRO A 340 21.49 0.40 4.76
N ARG A 341 21.21 -0.84 4.32
CA ARG A 341 20.84 -1.16 2.93
C ARG A 341 19.33 -1.02 2.68
N PHE A 342 18.52 -0.61 3.65
CA PHE A 342 17.06 -0.58 3.51
C PHE A 342 16.59 0.22 2.28
N LEU A 343 17.14 1.41 2.05
CA LEU A 343 16.75 2.26 0.91
C LEU A 343 17.24 1.66 -0.42
N GLU A 344 18.45 1.08 -0.46
CA GLU A 344 18.97 0.36 -1.63
C GLU A 344 18.09 -0.86 -1.95
N ALA A 345 17.65 -1.61 -0.94
CA ALA A 345 16.73 -2.74 -1.09
C ALA A 345 15.37 -2.31 -1.64
N CYS A 346 14.93 -1.07 -1.36
CA CYS A 346 13.76 -0.47 -1.97
C CYS A 346 13.99 0.03 -3.40
N GLY A 347 15.19 -0.14 -3.96
CA GLY A 347 15.55 0.36 -5.29
C GLY A 347 15.76 1.88 -5.34
N ILE A 348 16.00 2.53 -4.19
CA ILE A 348 16.28 3.96 -4.12
C ILE A 348 17.80 4.16 -4.13
N GLN A 349 18.29 4.93 -5.10
CA GLN A 349 19.67 5.40 -5.15
C GLN A 349 19.78 6.73 -4.41
N GLN A 350 20.70 6.82 -3.44
CA GLN A 350 20.99 8.04 -2.68
C GLN A 350 21.83 9.06 -3.46
#